data_AF-A0A3M5FQ15-F1
#
_entry.id   AF-A0A3M5FQ15-F1
#
_cell.length_a   1.000
_cell.length_b   1.000
_cell.length_c   1.000
_cell.angle_alpha   90.00
_cell.angle_beta   90.00
_cell.angle_gamma   90.00
#
_symmetry.space_group_name_H-M   'P 1'
#
loop_
_entity.id
_entity.type
_entity.pdbx_description
1 polymer ?
#
loop_
_entity_poly.entity_id
_entity_poly.type
_entity_poly.pdbx_seq_one_letter_code
_entity_poly.pdbx_strand_id
1 'polypeptide(L)'
;MIKELPGQSGWEDLGLPDLRYLVRELRSPAISEIKRGDTFEEALAIIHEHFGMSVPTVTSRTFETPVGSVTVLKPSLAHIVEKRPDSRERYVRYAIDTLSGPFEVWRVQYDNGDYRLAFVGAYEAKNDMLVIVDVKGGNILWNFMHCSSKKMNPHRRGELLYRRYEIESKEKGQL
;
A
#
# COMPACT_ATOMS: atom_id res chain seq x y z
N MET A 1 10.93 -1.19 -20.03
CA MET A 1 10.24 -1.49 -18.76
C MET A 1 10.66 -0.42 -17.78
N ILE A 2 9.71 0.36 -17.25
CA ILE A 2 9.97 1.41 -16.26
C ILE A 2 10.25 0.74 -14.92
N LYS A 3 11.31 1.14 -14.22
CA LYS A 3 11.78 0.51 -12.97
C LYS A 3 12.17 1.57 -11.94
N GLU A 4 12.11 1.20 -10.67
CA GLU A 4 12.51 2.08 -9.57
C GLU A 4 13.97 2.52 -9.78
N LEU A 5 14.24 3.80 -9.54
CA LEU A 5 15.59 4.34 -9.63
C LEU A 5 16.46 3.72 -8.51
N PRO A 6 17.63 3.14 -8.82
CA PRO A 6 18.49 2.55 -7.80
C PRO A 6 19.12 3.61 -6.90
N GLY A 7 19.56 3.21 -5.70
CA GLY A 7 20.32 4.07 -4.79
C GLY A 7 19.50 5.12 -4.02
N GLN A 8 18.17 5.06 -4.09
CA GLN A 8 17.31 5.89 -3.24
C GLN A 8 17.49 5.52 -1.77
N SER A 9 17.53 6.55 -0.90
CA SER A 9 17.57 6.36 0.55
C SER A 9 16.44 5.46 1.03
N GLY A 10 16.74 4.57 1.96
CA GLY A 10 15.80 3.61 2.53
C GLY A 10 15.45 3.88 3.99
N TRP A 11 14.56 3.05 4.50
CA TRP A 11 14.22 3.01 5.93
C TRP A 11 15.44 2.86 6.85
N GLU A 12 16.48 2.13 6.43
CA GLU A 12 17.73 1.95 7.18
C GLU A 12 18.49 3.28 7.31
N ASP A 13 18.61 4.04 6.22
CA ASP A 13 19.31 5.33 6.18
C ASP A 13 18.62 6.39 7.05
N LEU A 14 17.30 6.26 7.22
CA LEU A 14 16.47 7.13 8.05
C LEU A 14 16.33 6.63 9.50
N GLY A 15 17.01 5.54 9.87
CA GLY A 15 16.95 4.96 11.22
C GLY A 15 15.56 4.47 11.63
N LEU A 16 14.71 4.11 10.66
CA LEU A 16 13.36 3.62 10.92
C LEU A 16 13.41 2.17 11.43
N PRO A 17 12.39 1.71 12.18
CA PRO A 17 12.31 0.32 12.63
C PRO A 17 12.26 -0.66 11.46
N ASP A 18 12.93 -1.79 11.62
CA ASP A 18 12.77 -2.95 10.73
C ASP A 18 11.38 -3.57 10.96
N LEU A 19 10.57 -3.69 9.90
CA LEU A 19 9.22 -4.25 10.03
C LEU A 19 9.19 -5.67 10.60
N ARG A 20 10.27 -6.46 10.51
CA ARG A 20 10.36 -7.80 11.11
C ARG A 20 10.27 -7.77 12.64
N TYR A 21 10.72 -6.69 13.25
CA TYR A 21 10.81 -6.53 14.70
C TYR A 21 9.92 -5.41 15.22
N LEU A 22 9.00 -4.93 14.38
CA LEU A 22 8.04 -3.91 14.76
C LEU A 22 7.16 -4.41 15.90
N VAL A 23 7.16 -3.65 17.00
CA VAL A 23 6.37 -3.92 18.19
C VAL A 23 4.87 -3.93 17.86
N ARG A 24 4.10 -4.65 18.67
CA ARG A 24 2.69 -4.92 18.40
C ARG A 24 1.87 -3.64 18.34
N GLU A 25 2.15 -2.69 19.23
CA GLU A 25 1.43 -1.44 19.41
C GLU A 25 1.48 -0.53 18.17
N LEU A 26 2.48 -0.71 17.31
CA LEU A 26 2.63 0.03 16.06
C LEU A 26 1.93 -0.63 14.88
N ARG A 27 1.48 -1.89 15.03
CA ARG A 27 0.76 -2.64 14.00
C ARG A 27 -0.74 -2.37 14.07
N SER A 28 -1.37 -2.27 12.90
CA SER A 28 -2.82 -2.32 12.80
C SER A 28 -3.34 -3.72 13.16
N PRO A 29 -4.54 -3.86 13.73
CA PRO A 29 -5.16 -5.16 13.96
C PRO A 29 -5.29 -5.96 12.66
N ALA A 30 -5.22 -7.30 12.75
CA ALA A 30 -5.48 -8.15 11.61
C ALA A 30 -6.92 -7.97 11.08
N ILE A 31 -7.05 -7.92 9.76
CA ILE A 31 -8.34 -7.84 9.07
C ILE A 31 -8.68 -9.23 8.52
N SER A 32 -9.95 -9.64 8.64
CA SER A 32 -10.39 -10.92 8.06
C SER A 32 -10.30 -10.88 6.54
N GLU A 33 -9.58 -11.85 5.99
CA GLU A 33 -9.51 -12.06 4.55
C GLU A 33 -10.87 -12.48 3.99
N ILE A 34 -11.15 -12.05 2.76
CA ILE A 34 -12.37 -12.43 2.06
C ILE A 34 -12.16 -13.78 1.39
N LYS A 35 -13.26 -14.54 1.21
CA LYS A 35 -13.23 -15.78 0.44
C LYS A 35 -12.75 -15.49 -0.98
N ARG A 36 -11.84 -16.32 -1.49
CA ARG A 36 -11.36 -16.26 -2.87
C ARG A 36 -12.51 -16.46 -3.86
N GLY A 37 -12.53 -15.69 -4.95
CA GLY A 37 -13.40 -15.97 -6.10
C GLY A 37 -12.80 -17.08 -6.97
N ASP A 38 -13.65 -18.01 -7.40
CA ASP A 38 -13.23 -19.17 -8.18
C ASP A 38 -12.87 -18.78 -9.63
N THR A 39 -13.47 -17.70 -10.13
CA THR A 39 -13.22 -17.14 -11.47
C THR A 39 -12.56 -15.76 -11.43
N PHE A 40 -12.17 -15.24 -12.59
CA PHE A 40 -11.68 -13.87 -12.72
C PHE A 40 -12.82 -12.87 -12.45
N GLU A 41 -14.00 -13.14 -12.97
CA GLU A 41 -15.21 -12.32 -12.87
C GLU A 41 -15.67 -12.21 -11.41
N GLU A 42 -15.66 -13.32 -10.67
CA GLU A 42 -15.98 -13.32 -9.23
C GLU A 42 -14.95 -12.52 -8.43
N ALA A 43 -13.67 -12.67 -8.73
CA ALA A 43 -12.63 -11.91 -8.04
C ALA A 43 -12.73 -10.41 -8.31
N LEU A 44 -13.03 -10.04 -9.55
CA LEU A 44 -13.25 -8.65 -9.93
C LEU A 44 -14.53 -8.10 -9.26
N ALA A 45 -15.58 -8.91 -9.17
CA ALA A 45 -16.81 -8.54 -8.46
C ALA A 45 -16.55 -8.29 -6.97
N ILE A 46 -15.75 -9.13 -6.30
CA ILE A 46 -15.33 -8.93 -4.90
C ILE A 46 -14.61 -7.58 -4.74
N ILE A 47 -13.65 -7.28 -5.63
CA ILE A 47 -12.95 -6.00 -5.57
C ILE A 47 -13.91 -4.82 -5.79
N HIS A 48 -14.76 -4.89 -6.81
CA HIS A 48 -15.77 -3.86 -7.06
C HIS A 48 -16.67 -3.64 -5.85
N GLU A 49 -17.14 -4.72 -5.21
CA GLU A 49 -17.99 -4.65 -4.03
C GLU A 49 -17.31 -3.92 -2.88
N HIS A 50 -16.10 -4.34 -2.53
CA HIS A 50 -15.42 -3.76 -1.37
C HIS A 50 -14.97 -2.33 -1.58
N PHE A 51 -14.63 -1.94 -2.81
CA PHE A 51 -14.43 -0.54 -3.13
C PHE A 51 -15.75 0.24 -3.30
N GLY A 52 -16.93 -0.34 -3.07
CA GLY A 52 -18.21 0.37 -3.15
C GLY A 52 -18.62 0.73 -4.59
N MET A 53 -18.25 -0.10 -5.55
CA MET A 53 -18.45 0.07 -6.99
C MET A 53 -19.25 -1.08 -7.63
N SER A 54 -20.05 -1.83 -6.88
CA SER A 54 -20.93 -2.89 -7.43
C SER A 54 -21.96 -2.33 -8.43
N VAL A 55 -22.40 -1.10 -8.22
CA VAL A 55 -23.39 -0.46 -9.11
C VAL A 55 -22.72 -0.09 -10.44
N PRO A 56 -23.30 -0.42 -11.61
CA PRO A 56 -22.69 -0.16 -12.92
C PRO A 56 -22.37 1.31 -13.19
N THR A 57 -23.18 2.24 -12.70
CA THR A 57 -23.00 3.69 -12.91
C THR A 57 -21.88 4.29 -12.06
N VAL A 58 -21.41 3.59 -11.04
CA VAL A 58 -20.26 4.03 -10.22
C VAL A 58 -18.99 3.56 -10.90
N THR A 59 -18.23 4.51 -11.46
CA THR A 59 -17.01 4.26 -12.22
C THR A 59 -15.73 4.53 -11.44
N SER A 60 -15.83 5.21 -10.30
CA SER A 60 -14.69 5.49 -9.42
C SER A 60 -15.14 5.72 -7.97
N ARG A 61 -14.17 5.65 -7.05
CA ARG A 61 -14.28 6.13 -5.68
C ARG A 61 -13.02 6.87 -5.27
N THR A 62 -13.16 7.83 -4.37
CA THR A 62 -12.04 8.60 -3.84
C THR A 62 -11.91 8.32 -2.35
N PHE A 63 -10.67 8.12 -1.91
CA PHE A 63 -10.30 7.89 -0.52
C PHE A 63 -9.43 9.05 -0.05
N GLU A 64 -9.80 9.66 1.07
CA GLU A 64 -8.94 10.64 1.73
C GLU A 64 -7.78 9.92 2.42
N THR A 65 -6.57 10.43 2.22
CA THR A 65 -5.34 9.87 2.78
C THR A 65 -4.47 10.97 3.39
N PRO A 66 -3.50 10.63 4.25
CA PRO A 66 -2.59 11.62 4.84
C PRO A 66 -1.75 12.43 3.85
N VAL A 67 -1.62 11.96 2.60
CA VAL A 67 -0.84 12.62 1.54
C VAL A 67 -1.71 13.11 0.38
N GLY A 68 -3.01 13.32 0.64
CA GLY A 68 -4.01 13.78 -0.32
C GLY A 68 -4.91 12.67 -0.84
N SER A 69 -5.97 13.05 -1.56
CA SER A 69 -6.97 12.09 -2.03
C SER A 69 -6.39 11.12 -3.08
N VAL A 70 -6.81 9.86 -3.00
CA VAL A 70 -6.48 8.80 -3.96
C VAL A 70 -7.77 8.32 -4.64
N THR A 71 -7.77 8.27 -5.97
CA THR A 71 -8.90 7.80 -6.76
C THR A 71 -8.69 6.34 -7.18
N VAL A 72 -9.68 5.50 -6.92
CA VAL A 72 -9.77 4.14 -7.44
C VAL A 72 -10.68 4.15 -8.65
N LEU A 73 -10.16 3.83 -9.82
CA LEU A 73 -10.93 3.74 -11.06
C LEU A 73 -11.38 2.30 -11.28
N LYS A 74 -12.67 2.09 -11.53
CA LYS A 74 -13.23 0.74 -11.79
C LYS A 74 -12.51 0.01 -12.93
N PRO A 75 -12.19 0.64 -14.08
CA PRO A 75 -11.45 -0.02 -15.16
C PRO A 75 -10.03 -0.46 -14.79
N SER A 76 -9.40 0.18 -13.80
CA SER A 76 -8.04 -0.15 -13.35
C SER A 76 -8.01 -1.22 -12.25
N LEU A 77 -9.10 -1.96 -12.02
CA LEU A 77 -9.12 -3.03 -11.02
C LEU A 77 -8.92 -4.42 -11.62
N ALA A 78 -9.23 -4.59 -12.91
CA ALA A 78 -9.09 -5.85 -13.62
C ALA A 78 -7.65 -6.40 -13.52
N HIS A 79 -6.65 -5.55 -13.73
CA HIS A 79 -5.25 -5.99 -13.74
C HIS A 79 -4.72 -6.40 -12.35
N ILE A 80 -5.39 -6.02 -11.26
CA ILE A 80 -5.03 -6.44 -9.90
C ILE A 80 -5.31 -7.94 -9.73
N VAL A 81 -6.36 -8.46 -10.37
CA VAL A 81 -6.81 -9.84 -10.21
C VAL A 81 -6.40 -10.76 -11.35
N GLU A 82 -5.77 -10.26 -12.41
CA GLU A 82 -5.31 -11.07 -13.55
C GLU A 82 -4.49 -12.30 -13.14
N LYS A 83 -3.53 -12.12 -12.21
CA LYS A 83 -2.71 -13.23 -11.69
C LYS A 83 -3.47 -14.01 -10.62
N ARG A 84 -4.43 -14.85 -11.05
CA ARG A 84 -5.32 -15.63 -10.16
C ARG A 84 -4.64 -16.38 -9.01
N PRO A 85 -3.43 -16.99 -9.16
CA PRO A 85 -2.76 -17.63 -8.03
C PRO A 85 -2.45 -16.71 -6.85
N ASP A 86 -2.26 -15.40 -7.10
CA ASP A 86 -2.00 -14.41 -6.05
C ASP A 86 -3.27 -14.11 -5.22
N SER A 87 -4.47 -14.38 -5.76
CA SER A 87 -5.77 -14.22 -5.10
C SER A 87 -5.94 -12.87 -4.38
N ARG A 88 -5.52 -11.78 -5.05
CA ARG A 88 -5.38 -10.46 -4.43
C ARG A 88 -6.70 -9.91 -3.89
N GLU A 89 -7.82 -10.26 -4.52
CA GLU A 89 -9.16 -9.84 -4.09
C GLU A 89 -9.44 -10.14 -2.61
N ARG A 90 -8.84 -11.20 -2.05
CA ARG A 90 -9.01 -11.60 -0.64
C ARG A 90 -8.55 -10.54 0.34
N TYR A 91 -7.64 -9.68 -0.08
CA TYR A 91 -6.97 -8.68 0.75
C TYR A 91 -7.44 -7.25 0.48
N VAL A 92 -8.51 -7.06 -0.31
CA VAL A 92 -8.98 -5.71 -0.67
C VAL A 92 -9.32 -4.84 0.55
N ARG A 93 -9.79 -5.44 1.66
CA ARG A 93 -10.04 -4.69 2.91
C ARG A 93 -8.76 -4.16 3.55
N TYR A 94 -7.65 -4.90 3.46
CA TYR A 94 -6.35 -4.40 3.88
C TYR A 94 -5.90 -3.23 3.00
N ALA A 95 -6.13 -3.30 1.68
CA ALA A 95 -5.77 -2.21 0.78
C ALA A 95 -6.56 -0.92 1.09
N ILE A 96 -7.86 -1.03 1.36
CA ILE A 96 -8.70 0.09 1.77
C ILE A 96 -8.21 0.69 3.11
N ASP A 97 -7.95 -0.16 4.10
CA ASP A 97 -7.42 0.27 5.40
C ASP A 97 -6.06 0.96 5.26
N THR A 98 -5.18 0.44 4.40
CA THR A 98 -3.86 1.01 4.12
C THR A 98 -3.95 2.38 3.42
N LEU A 99 -4.94 2.62 2.57
CA LEU A 99 -5.16 3.93 1.97
C LEU A 99 -5.58 4.96 3.03
N SER A 100 -6.51 4.61 3.92
CA SER A 100 -7.05 5.53 4.91
C SER A 100 -6.14 5.74 6.12
N GLY A 101 -5.38 4.72 6.53
CA GLY A 101 -4.54 4.74 7.71
C GLY A 101 -3.21 3.99 7.51
N PRO A 102 -2.36 4.43 6.55
CA PRO A 102 -1.08 3.77 6.29
C PRO A 102 -0.18 3.79 7.53
N PHE A 103 0.72 2.82 7.63
CA PHE A 103 1.86 2.88 8.56
C PHE A 103 2.87 3.93 8.09
N GLU A 104 3.20 3.91 6.80
CA GLU A 104 4.09 4.86 6.13
C GLU A 104 3.63 5.12 4.69
N VAL A 105 3.97 6.28 4.14
CA VAL A 105 3.83 6.59 2.72
C VAL A 105 5.15 7.10 2.16
N TRP A 106 5.60 6.48 1.08
CA TRP A 106 6.88 6.75 0.43
C TRP A 106 6.66 7.26 -0.99
N ARG A 107 7.41 8.28 -1.39
CA ARG A 107 7.53 8.69 -2.79
C ARG A 107 8.76 8.02 -3.40
N VAL A 108 8.51 7.12 -4.34
CA VAL A 108 9.52 6.30 -5.01
C VAL A 108 9.75 6.80 -6.42
N GLN A 109 10.97 7.24 -6.72
CA GLN A 109 11.36 7.68 -8.06
C GLN A 109 11.61 6.50 -9.00
N TYR A 110 11.33 6.71 -10.29
CA TYR A 110 11.52 5.75 -11.36
C TYR A 110 12.50 6.29 -12.41
N ASP A 111 13.09 5.39 -13.20
CA ASP A 111 14.13 5.70 -14.18
C ASP A 111 13.67 6.58 -15.36
N ASN A 112 12.37 6.75 -15.53
CA ASN A 112 11.77 7.64 -16.51
C ASN A 112 11.52 9.07 -16.00
N GLY A 113 11.97 9.39 -14.79
CA GLY A 113 11.79 10.70 -14.15
C GLY A 113 10.45 10.89 -13.45
N ASP A 114 9.54 9.91 -13.52
CA ASP A 114 8.30 9.92 -12.75
C ASP A 114 8.54 9.39 -11.32
N TYR A 115 7.48 9.43 -10.52
CA TYR A 115 7.43 8.77 -9.23
C TYR A 115 6.08 8.11 -9.00
N ARG A 116 6.04 7.17 -8.05
CA ARG A 116 4.79 6.60 -7.51
C ARG A 116 4.78 6.73 -6.00
N LEU A 117 3.59 6.67 -5.41
CA LEU A 117 3.46 6.57 -3.97
C LEU A 117 3.32 5.11 -3.56
N ALA A 118 4.05 4.72 -2.54
CA ALA A 118 4.01 3.41 -1.91
C ALA A 118 3.43 3.58 -0.50
N PHE A 119 2.17 3.19 -0.33
CA PHE A 119 1.51 3.15 0.96
C PHE A 119 1.78 1.79 1.59
N VAL A 120 2.38 1.79 2.77
CA VAL A 120 2.74 0.59 3.52
C VAL A 120 1.78 0.46 4.70
N GLY A 121 1.09 -0.66 4.81
CA GLY A 121 0.29 -1.02 5.99
C GLY A 121 0.97 -2.17 6.74
N ALA A 122 1.23 -1.97 8.04
CA ALA A 122 1.83 -2.98 8.91
C ALA A 122 0.77 -3.57 9.85
N TYR A 123 0.65 -4.90 9.89
CA TYR A 123 -0.47 -5.57 10.56
C TYR A 123 -0.04 -6.62 11.57
N GLU A 124 -0.90 -6.92 12.56
CA GLU A 124 -0.81 -8.10 13.43
C GLU A 124 -1.15 -9.40 12.68
N ALA A 125 -0.62 -9.56 11.46
CA ALA A 125 -0.90 -10.66 10.55
C ALA A 125 0.39 -11.21 9.94
N LYS A 126 0.29 -12.34 9.24
CA LYS A 126 1.45 -12.96 8.55
C LYS A 126 2.07 -12.04 7.50
N ASN A 127 1.24 -11.23 6.86
CA ASN A 127 1.63 -10.35 5.77
C ASN A 127 1.20 -8.91 6.06
N ASP A 128 2.03 -7.99 5.59
CA ASP A 128 1.77 -6.57 5.50
C ASP A 128 1.18 -6.24 4.12
N MET A 129 0.65 -5.02 3.96
CA MET A 129 0.02 -4.57 2.72
C MET A 129 0.84 -3.45 2.06
N LEU A 130 0.98 -3.52 0.75
CA LEU A 130 1.54 -2.47 -0.08
C LEU A 130 0.46 -2.02 -1.07
N VAL A 131 0.15 -0.72 -1.08
CA VAL A 131 -0.69 -0.10 -2.10
C VAL A 131 0.17 0.87 -2.91
N ILE A 132 0.20 0.69 -4.22
CA ILE A 132 0.91 1.56 -5.17
C ILE A 132 -0.09 2.49 -5.82
N VAL A 133 0.20 3.78 -5.77
CA VAL A 133 -0.59 4.84 -6.39
C VAL A 133 0.26 5.49 -7.48
N ASP A 134 -0.28 5.53 -8.69
CA ASP A 134 0.30 6.28 -9.79
C ASP A 134 -0.19 7.72 -9.73
N VAL A 135 0.74 8.66 -9.72
CA VAL A 135 0.44 10.10 -9.62
C VAL A 135 0.11 10.70 -10.99
N LYS A 136 0.46 10.01 -12.09
CA LYS A 136 0.08 10.43 -13.45
C LYS A 136 -1.43 10.31 -13.61
N GLY A 137 -2.11 11.45 -13.55
CA GLY A 137 -3.57 11.53 -13.70
C GLY A 137 -4.35 11.75 -12.39
N GLY A 138 -3.69 12.17 -11.30
CA GLY A 138 -4.37 12.62 -10.08
C GLY A 138 -4.48 11.55 -9.00
N ASN A 139 -3.35 10.91 -8.66
CA ASN A 139 -3.24 9.89 -7.61
C ASN A 139 -4.24 8.74 -7.78
N ILE A 140 -4.00 7.90 -8.79
CA ILE A 140 -4.84 6.75 -9.12
C ILE A 140 -4.27 5.49 -8.46
N LEU A 141 -5.11 4.70 -7.77
CA LEU A 141 -4.69 3.38 -7.30
C LEU A 141 -4.24 2.54 -8.48
N TRP A 142 -2.97 2.18 -8.49
CA TRP A 142 -2.37 1.37 -9.52
C TRP A 142 -2.37 -0.09 -9.13
N ASN A 143 -1.97 -0.47 -7.92
CA ASN A 143 -1.95 -1.88 -7.53
C ASN A 143 -1.98 -2.03 -6.01
N PHE A 144 -2.29 -3.21 -5.53
CA PHE A 144 -1.96 -3.58 -4.17
C PHE A 144 -1.49 -5.03 -4.09
N MET A 145 -0.63 -5.32 -3.12
CA MET A 145 -0.10 -6.66 -2.90
C MET A 145 0.22 -6.87 -1.42
N HIS A 146 0.16 -8.12 -0.98
CA HIS A 146 0.53 -8.51 0.37
C HIS A 146 1.88 -9.23 0.35
N CYS A 147 2.73 -8.99 1.35
CA CYS A 147 3.97 -9.72 1.52
C CYS A 147 4.41 -9.73 2.98
N SER A 148 5.34 -10.61 3.36
CA SER A 148 5.85 -10.62 4.73
C SER A 148 6.60 -9.32 5.05
N SER A 149 6.68 -8.96 6.33
CA SER A 149 7.40 -7.77 6.79
C SER A 149 8.84 -7.67 6.27
N LYS A 150 9.54 -8.80 6.16
CA LYS A 150 10.88 -8.87 5.54
C LYS A 150 10.87 -8.39 4.08
N LYS A 151 9.86 -8.81 3.31
CA LYS A 151 9.70 -8.45 1.89
C LYS A 151 9.08 -7.06 1.71
N MET A 152 8.50 -6.49 2.76
CA MET A 152 7.95 -5.13 2.74
C MET A 152 9.05 -4.07 2.89
N ASN A 153 10.08 -4.33 3.71
CA ASN A 153 11.20 -3.40 3.92
C ASN A 153 11.82 -2.85 2.62
N PRO A 154 12.07 -3.66 1.57
CA PRO A 154 12.54 -3.15 0.28
C PRO A 154 11.64 -2.13 -0.42
N HIS A 155 10.37 -1.99 -0.05
CA HIS A 155 9.46 -0.98 -0.61
C HIS A 155 9.50 0.35 0.16
N ARG A 156 10.19 0.40 1.30
CA ARG A 156 10.36 1.59 2.14
C ARG A 156 11.61 2.35 1.71
N ARG A 157 11.53 2.98 0.53
CA ARG A 157 12.63 3.69 -0.14
C ARG A 157 12.13 4.97 -0.80
N GLY A 158 13.06 5.89 -1.05
CA GLY A 158 12.76 7.21 -1.60
C GLY A 158 12.51 8.21 -0.50
N GLU A 159 11.62 9.17 -0.77
CA GLU A 159 11.27 10.23 0.16
C GLU A 159 10.12 9.76 1.06
N LEU A 160 10.33 9.74 2.39
CA LEU A 160 9.27 9.45 3.35
C LEU A 160 8.34 10.67 3.48
N LEU A 161 7.09 10.53 3.04
CA LEU A 161 6.10 11.60 3.08
C LEU A 161 5.24 11.58 4.34
N TYR A 162 4.99 10.38 4.88
CA TYR A 162 4.15 10.20 6.05
C TYR A 162 4.59 8.97 6.84
N ARG A 163 4.44 9.05 8.16
CA ARG A 163 4.51 7.92 9.08
C ARG A 163 3.49 8.12 10.21
N ARG A 164 2.92 7.03 10.71
CA ARG A 164 1.92 7.06 11.80
C ARG A 164 2.54 7.14 13.21
N TYR A 165 3.85 7.04 13.31
CA TYR A 165 4.58 6.95 14.57
C TYR A 165 5.68 8.01 14.64
N GLU A 166 6.05 8.40 15.85
CA GLU A 166 7.21 9.25 16.08
C GLU A 166 8.47 8.42 16.32
N ILE A 167 9.61 8.98 15.95
CA ILE A 167 10.91 8.48 16.36
C ILE A 167 11.34 9.38 17.50
N GLU A 168 11.54 8.83 18.69
CA GLU A 168 12.21 9.57 19.75
C GLU A 168 13.59 9.98 19.25
N SER A 169 13.78 11.28 19.05
CA SER A 169 15.09 11.83 18.78
C SER A 169 15.96 11.52 19.99
N LYS A 170 16.97 10.66 19.82
CA LYS A 170 18.10 10.67 20.75
C LYS A 170 18.75 12.04 20.64
N GLU A 171 18.38 12.96 21.54
CA GLU A 171 19.13 14.19 21.69
C GLU A 171 20.59 13.81 21.93
N LYS A 172 21.46 14.27 21.03
CA LYS A 172 22.91 14.25 21.24
C LYS A 172 23.21 15.16 22.42
N GLY A 173 23.33 14.57 23.61
CA GLY A 173 23.82 15.28 24.79
C GLY A 173 22.99 15.02 26.04
N GLN A 174 23.23 13.89 26.68
CA GLN A 174 23.21 13.87 28.15
C GLN A 174 24.64 13.55 28.60
N LEU A 175 25.15 14.49 29.40
CA LEU A 175 26.49 14.60 29.98
C LEU A 175 26.90 13.36 30.78
#